data_AF-A0A1V1NYK5-F1
#
_entry.id   AF-A0A1V1NYK5-F1
#
_cell.length_a   1.000
_cell.length_b   1.000
_cell.length_c   1.000
_cell.angle_alpha   90.00
_cell.angle_beta   90.00
_cell.angle_gamma   90.00
#
_symmetry.space_group_name_H-M   'P 1'
#
loop_
_entity.id
_entity.type
_entity.pdbx_description
1 polymer ?
#
loop_
_entity_poly.entity_id
_entity_poly.type
_entity_poly.pdbx_seq_one_letter_code
_entity_poly.pdbx_strand_id
1 'polypeptide(L)'
;MWRHGQFEEGVKKARCIANNVTGNSYVDSDLFTGKTYYYWIVAKNDVSWSDIENDNSWTQGVARMIEPQDVVYTYCGLPPNNPWKKPWVEIRAPLMCGATDWVVNPVIKSRKGVKSLESLPDFCGTDVCENGNCLYVDCSAPYGQDQEYTVAYKNDFIAEGPSISIDCKTCVPDPIITRVTKGELIETVRIEWSFDYNRTNIEFDIMKSDTNNPSADDWNYVDTTSLTFFEDSTLSSGYYCVKVKGVGHCPSVATNNEFGYPESCELSLLPQSQTLPLAASTGSFVLDSQENSKCRWEVRPDNTCPWISSVQPESGTGRQTINYSVSEVSDAQDGFIYILDKNDATVQTFTIHRSAQISLQVNGVGEGQVAVNSTNKNLPYHEVFTPPKEICLKAIPANNWEFDKWLWNNNIVSDEEFCFNISEITTIDCYFKPEQVALNISGNGSVRLNSTETVTLPYSGNQDKGKTIH
;
A
#
# COMPACT_ATOMS: atom_id res chain seq x y z
N MET A 1 -38.15 62.78 31.22
CA MET A 1 -36.80 62.83 30.63
C MET A 1 -36.92 62.99 29.13
N TRP A 2 -36.09 63.86 28.55
CA TRP A 2 -36.15 64.23 27.14
C TRP A 2 -34.79 64.04 26.47
N ARG A 3 -34.78 63.67 25.20
CA ARG A 3 -33.57 63.40 24.40
C ARG A 3 -33.62 64.07 23.04
N HIS A 4 -32.48 64.53 22.53
CA HIS A 4 -32.31 64.98 21.15
C HIS A 4 -31.08 64.32 20.51
N GLY A 5 -31.26 63.77 19.30
CA GLY A 5 -30.18 63.18 18.50
C GLY A 5 -29.67 64.15 17.43
N GLN A 6 -28.35 64.19 17.20
CA GLN A 6 -27.68 65.18 16.34
C GLN A 6 -28.09 65.15 14.84
N PHE A 7 -28.87 64.14 14.38
CA PHE A 7 -29.23 63.94 12.96
C PHE A 7 -30.69 63.53 12.72
N GLU A 8 -31.62 63.82 13.65
CA GLU A 8 -33.05 63.71 13.31
C GLU A 8 -33.40 64.86 12.34
N GLU A 9 -33.24 64.62 11.03
CA GLU A 9 -33.66 65.55 9.99
C GLU A 9 -35.17 65.82 10.15
N GLY A 10 -35.50 67.08 10.43
CA GLY A 10 -36.87 67.58 10.37
C GLY A 10 -37.43 68.18 11.66
N VAL A 11 -36.87 67.94 12.85
CA VAL A 11 -37.41 68.58 14.07
C VAL A 11 -36.30 68.94 15.07
N LYS A 12 -36.05 70.24 15.23
CA LYS A 12 -35.29 70.85 16.34
C LYS A 12 -36.06 70.75 17.67
N LYS A 13 -36.55 69.58 18.07
CA LYS A 13 -37.21 69.41 19.38
C LYS A 13 -36.77 68.11 20.02
N ALA A 14 -36.37 68.21 21.29
CA ALA A 14 -36.15 67.05 22.12
C ALA A 14 -37.45 66.22 22.21
N ARG A 15 -37.33 64.89 22.14
CA ARG A 15 -38.43 63.93 22.28
C ARG A 15 -38.48 63.44 23.72
N CYS A 16 -39.69 63.29 24.28
CA CYS A 16 -39.87 62.65 25.58
C CYS A 16 -39.58 61.15 25.45
N ILE A 17 -38.62 60.65 26.23
CA ILE A 17 -38.21 59.23 26.25
C ILE A 17 -38.71 58.49 27.50
N ALA A 18 -39.04 59.24 28.58
CA ALA A 18 -39.58 58.66 29.80
C ALA A 18 -40.42 59.68 30.58
N ASN A 19 -41.54 59.23 31.15
CA ASN A 19 -42.40 60.02 32.02
C ASN A 19 -42.49 59.38 33.41
N ASN A 20 -42.73 60.22 34.44
CA ASN A 20 -42.94 59.79 35.82
C ASN A 20 -41.81 58.90 36.40
N VAL A 21 -40.56 59.20 36.06
CA VAL A 21 -39.40 58.53 36.68
C VAL A 21 -39.33 58.96 38.15
N THR A 22 -39.55 58.02 39.06
CA THR A 22 -39.63 58.28 40.52
C THR A 22 -38.28 58.17 41.23
N GLY A 23 -37.24 57.67 40.55
CA GLY A 23 -35.87 57.58 41.06
C GLY A 23 -34.94 58.67 40.51
N ASN A 24 -33.71 58.70 41.03
CA ASN A 24 -32.65 59.63 40.57
C ASN A 24 -31.83 59.08 39.39
N SER A 25 -32.27 57.98 38.77
CA SER A 25 -31.62 57.35 37.62
C SER A 25 -32.65 56.82 36.62
N TYR A 26 -32.25 56.79 35.35
CA TYR A 26 -33.01 56.20 34.26
C TYR A 26 -32.03 55.59 33.25
N VAL A 27 -32.38 54.43 32.68
CA VAL A 27 -31.59 53.76 31.64
C VAL A 27 -32.30 53.98 30.31
N ASP A 28 -31.66 54.72 29.39
CA ASP A 28 -32.12 54.85 28.02
C ASP A 28 -31.59 53.67 27.19
N SER A 29 -32.49 52.78 26.79
CA SER A 29 -32.20 51.58 25.99
C SER A 29 -32.30 51.83 24.48
N ASP A 30 -32.86 52.95 24.05
CA ASP A 30 -33.29 53.17 22.67
C ASP A 30 -32.27 54.03 21.92
N LEU A 31 -30.99 53.68 22.07
CA LEU A 31 -29.85 54.43 21.54
C LEU A 31 -29.22 53.70 20.37
N PHE A 32 -28.97 54.43 19.29
CA PHE A 32 -28.08 53.99 18.24
C PHE A 32 -26.63 54.31 18.60
N THR A 33 -25.79 53.29 18.48
CA THR A 33 -24.36 53.32 18.76
C THR A 33 -23.61 54.29 17.83
N GLY A 34 -22.58 54.97 18.34
CA GLY A 34 -21.79 55.97 17.61
C GLY A 34 -22.48 57.32 17.44
N LYS A 35 -23.67 57.52 18.01
CA LYS A 35 -24.40 58.78 17.97
C LYS A 35 -24.22 59.57 19.27
N THR A 36 -24.15 60.90 19.11
CA THR A 36 -24.24 61.85 20.22
C THR A 36 -25.68 62.14 20.54
N TYR A 37 -26.02 62.05 21.82
CA TYR A 37 -27.33 62.41 22.36
C TYR A 37 -27.19 63.49 23.42
N TYR A 38 -28.16 64.40 23.40
CA TYR A 38 -28.31 65.44 24.41
C TYR A 38 -29.53 65.09 25.26
N TYR A 39 -29.39 65.19 26.58
CA TYR A 39 -30.43 64.83 27.54
C TYR A 39 -30.84 66.02 28.38
N TRP A 40 -32.15 66.17 28.58
CA TRP A 40 -32.75 67.12 29.52
C TRP A 40 -33.59 66.37 30.54
N ILE A 41 -33.47 66.77 31.79
CA ILE A 41 -34.28 66.26 32.90
C ILE A 41 -35.21 67.39 33.32
N VAL A 42 -36.51 67.09 33.30
CA VAL A 42 -37.56 68.03 33.73
C VAL A 42 -38.18 67.46 34.99
N ALA A 43 -38.16 68.23 36.06
CA ALA A 43 -38.81 67.86 37.31
C ALA A 43 -40.30 68.20 37.24
N LYS A 44 -41.13 67.36 37.86
CA LYS A 44 -42.57 67.58 37.98
C LYS A 44 -43.00 67.44 39.44
N ASN A 45 -43.79 68.39 39.92
CA ASN A 45 -44.55 68.25 41.15
C ASN A 45 -46.06 68.28 40.84
N ASP A 46 -46.91 68.18 41.86
CA ASP A 46 -48.37 68.15 41.71
C ASP A 46 -48.97 69.43 41.10
N VAL A 47 -48.17 70.48 40.94
CA VAL A 47 -48.60 71.81 40.47
C VAL A 47 -48.14 72.08 39.03
N SER A 48 -46.89 71.77 38.69
CA SER A 48 -46.31 72.14 37.39
C SER A 48 -45.05 71.34 37.04
N TRP A 49 -44.61 71.48 35.78
CA TRP A 49 -43.32 71.02 35.29
C TRP A 49 -42.30 72.15 35.39
N SER A 50 -41.02 71.83 35.56
CA SER A 50 -39.95 72.81 35.36
C SER A 50 -39.80 73.17 33.86
N ASP A 51 -39.33 74.37 33.54
CA ASP A 51 -39.20 74.81 32.15
C ASP A 51 -38.06 74.07 31.43
N ILE A 52 -38.30 73.64 30.18
CA ILE A 52 -37.28 73.02 29.31
C ILE A 52 -36.67 74.03 28.32
N GLU A 53 -37.39 75.11 27.99
CA GLU A 53 -37.06 75.99 26.85
C GLU A 53 -35.95 77.00 27.14
N ASN A 54 -35.65 77.28 28.41
CA ASN A 54 -34.62 78.25 28.83
C ASN A 54 -33.46 77.62 29.59
N ASP A 55 -33.45 76.29 29.72
CA ASP A 55 -32.47 75.61 30.56
C ASP A 55 -31.32 75.04 29.72
N ASN A 56 -30.14 75.65 29.88
CA ASN A 56 -28.88 75.15 29.32
C ASN A 56 -28.32 73.95 30.09
N SER A 57 -29.08 73.38 31.05
CA SER A 57 -28.69 72.23 31.88
C SER A 57 -28.76 70.87 31.16
N TRP A 58 -28.44 70.82 29.86
CA TRP A 58 -28.31 69.55 29.17
C TRP A 58 -26.98 68.88 29.53
N THR A 59 -26.98 67.55 29.50
CA THR A 59 -25.74 66.76 29.50
C THR A 59 -25.62 66.00 28.19
N GLN A 60 -24.37 65.81 27.74
CA GLN A 60 -24.07 65.07 26.52
C GLN A 60 -23.61 63.66 26.86
N GLY A 61 -24.17 62.68 26.18
CA GLY A 61 -23.70 61.29 26.18
C GLY A 61 -23.40 60.84 24.75
N VAL A 62 -22.37 60.01 24.61
CA VAL A 62 -22.10 59.30 23.35
C VAL A 62 -22.37 57.83 23.60
N ALA A 63 -23.27 57.23 22.81
CA ALA A 63 -23.48 55.79 22.84
C ALA A 63 -22.22 55.12 22.26
N ARG A 64 -21.42 54.47 23.11
CA ARG A 64 -20.16 53.85 22.70
C ARG A 64 -20.42 52.47 22.10
N MET A 65 -19.66 52.12 21.05
CA MET A 65 -19.58 50.72 20.62
C MET A 65 -18.97 49.89 21.74
N ILE A 66 -19.51 48.68 21.92
CA ILE A 66 -18.90 47.64 22.73
C ILE A 66 -18.14 46.68 21.82
N GLU A 67 -17.26 45.89 22.42
CA GLU A 67 -16.55 44.83 21.70
C GLU A 67 -17.54 43.78 21.15
N PRO A 68 -17.23 43.12 20.02
CA PRO A 68 -18.00 42.01 19.51
C PRO A 68 -18.26 40.93 20.57
N GLN A 69 -19.52 40.52 20.68
CA GLN A 69 -19.99 39.48 21.58
C GLN A 69 -20.29 38.22 20.78
N ASP A 70 -20.26 37.06 21.44
CA ASP A 70 -20.56 35.75 20.84
C ASP A 70 -19.74 35.45 19.57
N VAL A 71 -18.48 35.90 19.56
CA VAL A 71 -17.58 35.59 18.45
C VAL A 71 -17.23 34.11 18.50
N VAL A 72 -17.71 33.37 17.51
CA VAL A 72 -17.43 31.96 17.33
C VAL A 72 -16.43 31.82 16.22
N TYR A 73 -15.35 31.09 16.48
CA TYR A 73 -14.44 30.65 15.43
C TYR A 73 -14.58 29.15 15.23
N THR A 74 -14.59 28.72 13.98
CA THR A 74 -14.58 27.29 13.62
C THR A 74 -13.32 26.96 12.86
N TYR A 75 -12.66 25.88 13.30
CA TYR A 75 -11.55 25.31 12.58
C TYR A 75 -12.07 24.33 11.52
N CYS A 76 -11.93 24.67 10.25
CA CYS A 76 -12.25 23.76 9.17
C CYS A 76 -10.97 23.12 8.64
N GLY A 77 -10.78 21.84 8.99
CA GLY A 77 -9.83 20.96 8.33
C GLY A 77 -10.10 20.89 6.82
N LEU A 78 -9.15 20.29 6.09
CA LEU A 78 -9.16 20.15 4.63
C LEU A 78 -10.58 19.88 4.11
N PRO A 79 -11.09 20.64 3.13
CA PRO A 79 -12.40 20.36 2.56
C PRO A 79 -12.40 18.92 2.03
N PRO A 80 -13.41 18.09 2.35
CA PRO A 80 -13.38 16.64 2.11
C PRO A 80 -13.19 16.23 0.63
N ASN A 81 -13.31 17.18 -0.30
CA ASN A 81 -13.25 16.95 -1.73
C ASN A 81 -12.02 17.58 -2.41
N ASN A 82 -11.09 18.21 -1.67
CA ASN A 82 -9.89 18.78 -2.27
C ASN A 82 -8.69 18.87 -1.29
N PRO A 83 -7.77 17.90 -1.29
CA PRO A 83 -6.59 17.89 -0.42
C PRO A 83 -5.57 19.00 -0.73
N TRP A 84 -5.74 19.74 -1.82
CA TRP A 84 -4.82 20.82 -2.24
C TRP A 84 -5.23 22.21 -1.74
N LYS A 85 -6.31 22.34 -0.95
CA LYS A 85 -6.73 23.63 -0.38
C LYS A 85 -6.01 23.89 0.95
N LYS A 86 -5.38 25.08 1.06
CA LYS A 86 -4.81 25.64 2.30
C LYS A 86 -5.86 25.62 3.44
N PRO A 87 -5.43 25.54 4.72
CA PRO A 87 -6.35 25.56 5.83
C PRO A 87 -7.00 26.95 5.89
N TRP A 88 -8.23 27.01 6.38
CA TRP A 88 -8.93 28.28 6.50
C TRP A 88 -9.52 28.46 7.89
N VAL A 89 -9.60 29.71 8.34
CA VAL A 89 -10.22 30.08 9.60
C VAL A 89 -11.53 30.77 9.30
N GLU A 90 -12.60 30.29 9.94
CA GLU A 90 -13.91 30.89 9.87
C GLU A 90 -14.21 31.64 11.17
N ILE A 91 -14.54 32.92 11.09
CA ILE A 91 -14.97 33.74 12.22
C ILE A 91 -16.41 34.18 11.94
N ARG A 92 -17.27 34.02 12.95
CA ARG A 92 -18.67 34.48 12.91
C ARG A 92 -18.97 35.37 14.10
N ALA A 93 -19.65 36.48 13.84
CA ALA A 93 -20.23 37.32 14.88
C ALA A 93 -21.56 37.93 14.41
N PRO A 94 -22.57 38.04 15.28
CA PRO A 94 -23.77 38.81 14.97
C PRO A 94 -23.45 40.31 14.90
N LEU A 95 -24.05 41.04 13.96
CA LEU A 95 -24.01 42.50 13.95
C LEU A 95 -24.91 43.05 15.06
N MET A 96 -24.37 43.96 15.87
CA MET A 96 -25.18 44.69 16.84
C MET A 96 -25.94 45.85 16.19
N CYS A 97 -27.03 46.27 16.83
CA CYS A 97 -27.78 47.46 16.45
C CYS A 97 -26.87 48.69 16.35
N GLY A 98 -26.74 49.25 15.14
CA GLY A 98 -25.95 50.46 14.86
C GLY A 98 -24.53 50.21 14.32
N ALA A 99 -24.08 48.96 14.20
CA ALA A 99 -22.96 48.59 13.35
C ALA A 99 -23.48 48.42 11.91
N THR A 100 -22.75 48.94 10.91
CA THR A 100 -23.08 48.69 9.49
C THR A 100 -22.24 47.58 8.90
N ASP A 101 -21.10 47.27 9.53
CA ASP A 101 -20.14 46.26 9.09
C ASP A 101 -19.13 45.98 10.24
N TRP A 102 -18.17 45.09 10.02
CA TRP A 102 -17.07 44.80 10.93
C TRP A 102 -15.70 44.92 10.21
N VAL A 103 -14.63 44.80 10.99
CA VAL A 103 -13.25 44.69 10.51
C VAL A 103 -12.61 43.52 11.23
N VAL A 104 -12.02 42.62 10.47
CA VAL A 104 -11.18 41.54 10.98
C VAL A 104 -9.76 41.81 10.52
N ASN A 105 -8.86 41.97 11.49
CA ASN A 105 -7.45 42.25 11.27
C ASN A 105 -6.63 41.00 11.63
N PRO A 106 -6.22 40.18 10.64
CA PRO A 106 -5.48 38.95 10.86
C PRO A 106 -3.97 39.21 11.02
N VAL A 107 -3.36 38.55 12.02
CA VAL A 107 -1.97 38.77 12.40
C VAL A 107 -1.25 37.46 12.71
N ILE A 108 -0.05 37.26 12.14
CA ILE A 108 0.81 36.11 12.44
C ILE A 108 1.69 36.43 13.65
N LYS A 109 1.59 35.62 14.72
CA LYS A 109 2.54 35.62 15.83
C LYS A 109 3.71 34.68 15.50
N SER A 110 4.84 35.23 15.07
CA SER A 110 6.07 34.45 14.86
C SER A 110 7.13 34.75 15.92
N ARG A 111 8.12 33.86 16.10
CA ARG A 111 9.29 34.14 16.96
C ARG A 111 10.09 35.38 16.52
N LYS A 112 9.89 35.87 15.28
CA LYS A 112 10.55 37.06 14.72
C LYS A 112 9.70 38.32 14.85
N GLY A 113 8.56 38.26 15.54
CA GLY A 113 7.64 39.38 15.73
C GLY A 113 6.27 39.17 15.07
N VAL A 114 5.44 40.20 15.21
CA VAL A 114 4.04 40.29 14.78
C VAL A 114 4.00 40.85 13.35
N LYS A 115 3.31 40.18 12.41
CA LYS A 115 3.14 40.65 11.03
C LYS A 115 1.67 40.58 10.61
N SER A 116 1.15 41.65 9.99
CA SER A 116 -0.18 41.63 9.37
C SER A 116 -0.22 40.66 8.18
N LEU A 117 -1.25 39.81 8.13
CA LEU A 117 -1.47 38.86 7.05
C LEU A 117 -1.86 39.55 5.73
N GLU A 118 -2.47 40.73 5.78
CA GLU A 118 -2.88 41.51 4.59
C GLU A 118 -1.68 41.92 3.72
N SER A 119 -0.48 41.95 4.31
CA SER A 119 0.76 42.26 3.59
C SER A 119 1.33 41.08 2.79
N LEU A 120 0.69 39.90 2.85
CA LEU A 120 1.11 38.71 2.12
C LEU A 120 0.53 38.69 0.69
N PRO A 121 1.31 38.28 -0.33
CA PRO A 121 0.87 38.29 -1.73
C PRO A 121 -0.34 37.39 -2.03
N ASP A 122 -0.59 36.41 -1.18
CA ASP A 122 -1.63 35.37 -1.35
C ASP A 122 -2.87 35.62 -0.47
N PHE A 123 -3.01 36.82 0.14
CA PHE A 123 -4.10 37.10 1.06
C PHE A 123 -5.48 36.99 0.38
N CYS A 124 -6.36 36.16 0.95
CA CYS A 124 -7.71 35.89 0.44
C CYS A 124 -8.78 35.97 1.53
N GLY A 125 -8.73 37.02 2.36
CA GLY A 125 -9.82 37.32 3.28
C GLY A 125 -11.09 37.71 2.54
N THR A 126 -12.19 37.03 2.81
CA THR A 126 -13.53 37.46 2.34
C THR A 126 -14.44 37.74 3.52
N ASP A 127 -14.95 38.96 3.59
CA ASP A 127 -15.97 39.40 4.53
C ASP A 127 -17.35 39.34 3.88
N VAL A 128 -18.29 38.66 4.52
CA VAL A 128 -19.71 38.62 4.12
C VAL A 128 -20.57 38.91 5.34
N CYS A 129 -21.30 40.03 5.32
CA CYS A 129 -22.30 40.34 6.33
C CYS A 129 -23.70 40.28 5.71
N GLU A 130 -24.49 39.28 6.07
CA GLU A 130 -25.86 39.11 5.60
C GLU A 130 -26.82 38.89 6.77
N ASN A 131 -27.97 39.57 6.74
CA ASN A 131 -29.05 39.42 7.72
C ASN A 131 -28.62 39.54 9.19
N GLY A 132 -27.67 40.45 9.48
CA GLY A 132 -27.18 40.67 10.83
C GLY A 132 -26.20 39.62 11.33
N ASN A 133 -25.64 38.76 10.48
CA ASN A 133 -24.53 37.88 10.81
C ASN A 133 -23.36 38.16 9.86
N CYS A 134 -22.18 38.35 10.41
CA CYS A 134 -20.96 38.48 9.64
C CYS A 134 -20.14 37.19 9.68
N LEU A 135 -19.52 36.89 8.54
CA LEU A 135 -18.69 35.74 8.26
C LEU A 135 -17.38 36.22 7.63
N TYR A 136 -16.27 35.85 8.26
CA TYR A 136 -14.93 36.11 7.72
C TYR A 136 -14.25 34.77 7.49
N VAL A 137 -13.67 34.61 6.30
CA VAL A 137 -12.95 33.41 5.88
C VAL A 137 -11.52 33.82 5.53
N ASP A 138 -10.54 33.37 6.32
CA ASP A 138 -9.12 33.50 5.99
C ASP A 138 -8.62 32.21 5.35
N CYS A 139 -8.40 32.19 4.04
CA CYS A 139 -7.81 31.03 3.34
C CYS A 139 -6.28 31.10 3.15
N SER A 140 -5.62 32.05 3.80
CA SER A 140 -4.18 32.33 3.70
C SER A 140 -3.39 31.89 4.92
N ALA A 141 -4.07 31.38 5.94
CA ALA A 141 -3.46 30.97 7.19
C ALA A 141 -2.37 29.89 6.97
N PRO A 142 -1.10 30.14 7.28
CA PRO A 142 -0.03 29.16 7.12
C PRO A 142 -0.16 28.03 8.16
N TYR A 143 0.05 26.79 7.73
CA TYR A 143 -0.06 25.59 8.58
C TYR A 143 0.83 25.62 9.84
N GLY A 144 0.31 25.09 10.95
CA GLY A 144 1.01 24.88 12.21
C GLY A 144 1.56 26.15 12.89
N GLN A 145 1.04 27.32 12.53
CA GLN A 145 1.38 28.61 13.14
C GLN A 145 0.26 29.13 14.05
N ASP A 146 0.68 29.82 15.11
CA ASP A 146 -0.19 30.57 16.00
C ASP A 146 -0.56 31.89 15.31
N GLN A 147 -1.87 32.10 15.14
CA GLN A 147 -2.49 33.26 14.53
C GLN A 147 -3.24 34.04 15.61
N GLU A 148 -3.27 35.35 15.47
CA GLU A 148 -4.10 36.24 16.27
C GLU A 148 -5.02 37.02 15.33
N TYR A 149 -6.31 37.01 15.59
CA TYR A 149 -7.29 37.81 14.84
C TYR A 149 -7.87 38.85 15.79
N THR A 150 -7.83 40.13 15.41
CA THR A 150 -8.58 41.16 16.12
C THR A 150 -9.86 41.50 15.35
N VAL A 151 -11.00 41.46 16.04
CA VAL A 151 -12.32 41.69 15.45
C VAL A 151 -12.93 42.92 16.10
N ALA A 152 -13.35 43.90 15.29
CA ALA A 152 -13.99 45.13 15.75
C ALA A 152 -15.21 45.47 14.89
N TYR A 153 -16.24 46.09 15.47
CA TYR A 153 -17.32 46.67 14.69
C TYR A 153 -16.91 48.00 14.08
N LYS A 154 -17.45 48.32 12.90
CA LYS A 154 -17.37 49.66 12.29
C LYS A 154 -18.76 50.17 11.91
N ASN A 155 -18.86 51.48 11.79
CA ASN A 155 -20.01 52.10 11.15
C ASN A 155 -19.60 53.37 10.40
N ASP A 156 -20.56 54.02 9.75
CA ASP A 156 -20.30 55.22 8.93
C ASP A 156 -19.70 56.40 9.73
N PHE A 157 -19.65 56.32 11.06
CA PHE A 157 -19.17 57.36 11.96
C PHE A 157 -17.87 57.01 12.70
N ILE A 158 -17.54 55.72 12.82
CA ILE A 158 -16.37 55.22 13.55
C ILE A 158 -15.67 54.18 12.69
N ALA A 159 -14.41 54.46 12.35
CA ALA A 159 -13.60 53.58 11.51
C ALA A 159 -13.36 52.21 12.15
N GLU A 160 -13.08 52.15 13.46
CA GLU A 160 -12.89 50.91 14.23
C GLU A 160 -13.33 51.11 15.69
N GLY A 161 -14.22 50.24 16.17
CA GLY A 161 -14.63 50.16 17.58
C GLY A 161 -13.65 49.38 18.46
N PRO A 162 -13.98 49.16 19.75
CA PRO A 162 -13.23 48.24 20.61
C PRO A 162 -13.15 46.85 19.99
N SER A 163 -11.98 46.23 20.03
CA SER A 163 -11.72 44.92 19.41
C SER A 163 -11.57 43.80 20.42
N ILE A 164 -11.99 42.59 20.06
CA ILE A 164 -11.64 41.35 20.75
C ILE A 164 -10.51 40.63 20.02
N SER A 165 -9.59 40.00 20.76
CA SER A 165 -8.50 39.19 20.19
C SER A 165 -8.80 37.70 20.30
N ILE A 166 -8.54 36.97 19.21
CA ILE A 166 -8.76 35.53 19.09
C ILE A 166 -7.45 34.87 18.70
N ASP A 167 -6.88 34.08 19.61
CA ASP A 167 -5.71 33.25 19.31
C ASP A 167 -6.17 31.92 18.68
N CYS A 168 -5.67 31.61 17.49
CA CYS A 168 -5.98 30.40 16.75
C CYS A 168 -4.71 29.67 16.35
N LYS A 169 -4.65 28.35 16.57
CA LYS A 169 -3.56 27.52 16.08
C LYS A 169 -4.00 26.77 14.83
N THR A 170 -3.36 27.02 13.71
CA THR A 170 -3.65 26.32 12.45
C THR A 170 -3.19 24.87 12.52
N CYS A 171 -3.93 23.92 11.94
CA CYS A 171 -3.47 22.53 11.90
C CYS A 171 -2.18 22.39 11.12
N VAL A 172 -1.48 21.33 11.47
CA VAL A 172 -0.38 20.77 10.72
C VAL A 172 -1.00 19.92 9.59
N PRO A 173 -0.48 19.96 8.34
CA PRO A 173 -1.02 19.13 7.28
C PRO A 173 -0.82 17.65 7.63
N ASP A 174 -1.59 16.78 7.00
CA ASP A 174 -1.35 15.34 7.13
C ASP A 174 -0.16 14.90 6.28
N PRO A 175 0.64 13.94 6.76
CA PRO A 175 1.67 13.33 5.94
C PRO A 175 1.03 12.56 4.79
N ILE A 176 1.64 12.68 3.60
CA ILE A 176 1.15 12.03 2.38
C ILE A 176 1.91 10.72 2.23
N ILE A 177 1.22 9.58 2.27
CA ILE A 177 1.83 8.28 1.95
C ILE A 177 2.26 8.32 0.48
N THR A 178 3.56 8.26 0.25
CA THR A 178 4.16 8.35 -1.09
C THR A 178 4.38 6.98 -1.71
N ARG A 179 4.62 5.96 -0.90
CA ARG A 179 4.99 4.64 -1.38
C ARG A 179 4.68 3.57 -0.35
N VAL A 180 4.22 2.42 -0.84
CA VAL A 180 4.11 1.18 -0.05
C VAL A 180 4.82 0.08 -0.84
N THR A 181 5.82 -0.56 -0.23
CA THR A 181 6.68 -1.58 -0.85
C THR A 181 6.90 -2.75 0.08
N LYS A 182 7.43 -3.86 -0.46
CA LYS A 182 8.03 -4.91 0.36
C LYS A 182 9.23 -4.35 1.12
N GLY A 183 9.30 -4.59 2.43
CA GLY A 183 10.45 -4.21 3.25
C GLY A 183 11.68 -5.05 2.94
N GLU A 184 12.84 -4.63 3.47
CA GLU A 184 14.12 -5.27 3.17
C GLU A 184 14.27 -6.63 3.86
N LEU A 185 13.53 -6.84 4.95
CA LEU A 185 13.42 -8.13 5.63
C LEU A 185 12.29 -8.96 5.01
N ILE A 186 12.54 -10.27 4.86
CA ILE A 186 11.49 -11.26 4.54
C ILE A 186 10.37 -11.03 5.57
N GLU A 187 9.12 -10.92 5.11
CA GLU A 187 7.91 -10.73 5.94
C GLU A 187 7.61 -9.31 6.46
N THR A 188 8.18 -8.25 5.87
CA THR A 188 7.83 -6.86 6.25
C THR A 188 7.17 -6.04 5.14
N VAL A 189 6.24 -5.14 5.52
CA VAL A 189 5.65 -4.12 4.65
C VAL A 189 6.28 -2.77 4.98
N ARG A 190 6.98 -2.17 4.01
CA ARG A 190 7.58 -0.83 4.14
C ARG A 190 6.63 0.24 3.62
N ILE A 191 6.23 1.14 4.49
CA ILE A 191 5.39 2.30 4.19
C ILE A 191 6.28 3.53 4.24
N GLU A 192 6.25 4.36 3.21
CA GLU A 192 7.01 5.61 3.11
C GLU A 192 6.04 6.78 2.88
N TRP A 193 6.29 7.90 3.56
CA TRP A 193 5.50 9.12 3.42
C TRP A 193 6.37 10.36 3.25
N SER A 194 5.83 11.37 2.58
CA SER A 194 6.42 12.71 2.50
C SER A 194 5.69 13.67 3.43
N PHE A 195 6.47 14.56 4.04
CA PHE A 195 5.94 15.58 4.92
C PHE A 195 6.73 16.89 4.78
N ASP A 196 6.14 17.90 4.13
CA ASP A 196 6.81 19.14 3.74
C ASP A 196 6.87 20.21 4.86
N TYR A 197 6.73 19.82 6.13
CA TYR A 197 6.78 20.74 7.26
C TYR A 197 8.15 20.72 7.93
N ASN A 198 8.89 21.81 7.77
CA ASN A 198 10.31 21.93 8.14
C ASN A 198 10.53 22.20 9.64
N ARG A 199 9.95 21.38 10.53
CA ARG A 199 10.28 21.38 11.96
C ARG A 199 11.18 20.20 12.30
N THR A 200 12.22 20.46 13.10
CA THR A 200 12.99 19.42 13.75
C THR A 200 12.15 18.78 14.86
N ASN A 201 12.15 17.44 14.95
CA ASN A 201 11.43 16.62 15.95
C ASN A 201 9.92 16.47 15.71
N ILE A 202 9.55 15.99 14.53
CA ILE A 202 8.18 15.52 14.27
C ILE A 202 8.14 14.01 14.54
N GLU A 203 7.18 13.59 15.35
CA GLU A 203 6.85 12.18 15.54
C GLU A 203 5.55 11.87 14.78
N PHE A 204 5.46 10.68 14.21
CA PHE A 204 4.32 10.18 13.48
C PHE A 204 3.71 8.99 14.21
N ASP A 205 2.39 9.01 14.45
CA ASP A 205 1.64 7.85 14.89
C ASP A 205 1.21 7.05 13.66
N ILE A 206 1.40 5.74 13.72
CA ILE A 206 1.04 4.80 12.67
C ILE A 206 -0.09 3.93 13.18
N MET A 207 -1.16 3.86 12.41
CA MET A 207 -2.36 3.10 12.75
C MET A 207 -2.69 2.13 11.64
N LYS A 208 -3.23 0.96 12.00
CA LYS A 208 -3.65 -0.09 11.07
C LYS A 208 -5.10 -0.47 11.31
N SER A 209 -5.84 -0.77 10.24
CA SER A 209 -7.18 -1.34 10.31
C SER A 209 -7.33 -2.47 9.30
N ASP A 210 -8.23 -3.40 9.58
CA ASP A 210 -8.56 -4.50 8.66
C ASP A 210 -9.68 -4.11 7.67
N THR A 211 -10.25 -2.91 7.79
CA THR A 211 -11.37 -2.42 6.95
C THR A 211 -10.97 -1.23 6.07
N ASN A 212 -11.56 -1.13 4.88
CA ASN A 212 -11.24 -0.08 3.89
C ASN A 212 -11.83 1.30 4.19
N ASN A 213 -12.67 1.40 5.21
CA ASN A 213 -13.28 2.63 5.69
C ASN A 213 -13.47 2.57 7.21
N PRO A 214 -12.37 2.53 7.98
CA PRO A 214 -12.42 2.37 9.41
C PRO A 214 -13.10 3.57 10.06
N SER A 215 -14.03 3.31 10.97
CA SER A 215 -14.48 4.32 11.93
C SER A 215 -13.31 4.72 12.84
N ALA A 216 -13.48 5.82 13.58
CA ALA A 216 -12.43 6.30 14.49
C ALA A 216 -11.97 5.23 15.51
N ASP A 217 -12.85 4.28 15.85
CA ASP A 217 -12.60 3.20 16.81
C ASP A 217 -11.98 1.95 16.15
N ASP A 218 -11.98 1.84 14.82
CA ASP A 218 -11.45 0.68 14.08
C ASP A 218 -9.94 0.74 13.80
N TRP A 219 -9.27 1.79 14.29
CA TRP A 219 -7.84 2.01 14.14
C TRP A 219 -7.07 1.45 15.32
N ASN A 220 -6.24 0.45 15.05
CA ASN A 220 -5.28 -0.07 16.01
C ASN A 220 -3.98 0.72 15.91
N TYR A 221 -3.48 1.20 17.03
CA TYR A 221 -2.18 1.84 17.11
C TYR A 221 -1.08 0.80 16.87
N VAL A 222 -0.17 1.09 15.94
CA VAL A 222 0.93 0.22 15.56
C VAL A 222 2.24 0.70 16.18
N ASP A 223 2.64 1.95 15.91
CA ASP A 223 3.93 2.49 16.36
C ASP A 223 3.98 4.04 16.35
N THR A 224 5.00 4.61 17.01
CA THR A 224 5.43 6.01 16.85
C THR A 224 6.83 6.03 16.25
N THR A 225 7.05 6.79 15.17
CA THR A 225 8.40 6.98 14.62
C THR A 225 8.71 8.43 14.26
N SER A 226 9.99 8.80 14.30
CA SER A 226 10.48 10.08 13.74
C SER A 226 11.03 9.93 12.32
N LEU A 227 11.04 8.70 11.81
CA LEU A 227 11.43 8.39 10.43
C LEU A 227 10.27 8.69 9.47
N THR A 228 10.58 8.81 8.19
CA THR A 228 9.58 8.93 7.11
C THR A 228 9.20 7.56 6.52
N PHE A 229 9.52 6.48 7.23
CA PHE A 229 9.13 5.13 6.86
C PHE A 229 8.86 4.24 8.08
N PHE A 230 8.14 3.15 7.86
CA PHE A 230 7.83 2.12 8.86
C PHE A 230 7.77 0.74 8.22
N GLU A 231 8.23 -0.28 8.94
CA GLU A 231 8.16 -1.69 8.52
C GLU A 231 7.21 -2.47 9.44
N ASP A 232 6.06 -2.91 8.92
CA ASP A 232 5.14 -3.79 9.63
C ASP A 232 5.53 -5.26 9.43
N SER A 233 5.84 -5.97 10.50
CA SER A 233 6.15 -7.41 10.51
C SER A 233 4.91 -8.29 10.70
N THR A 234 3.75 -7.69 10.99
CA THR A 234 2.48 -8.41 11.08
C THR A 234 1.97 -8.63 9.66
N LEU A 235 2.20 -9.84 9.14
CA LEU A 235 1.86 -10.33 7.80
C LEU A 235 0.36 -10.25 7.41
N SER A 236 -0.48 -9.54 8.16
CA SER A 236 -1.89 -9.32 7.85
C SER A 236 -2.07 -8.17 6.85
N SER A 237 -2.92 -8.41 5.86
CA SER A 237 -3.46 -7.35 4.99
C SER A 237 -4.18 -6.33 5.84
N GLY A 238 -3.89 -5.04 5.64
CA GLY A 238 -4.54 -3.97 6.38
C GLY A 238 -4.33 -2.62 5.71
N TYR A 239 -5.14 -1.67 6.14
CA TYR A 239 -5.14 -0.28 5.76
C TYR A 239 -4.32 0.50 6.78
N TYR A 240 -3.46 1.41 6.33
CA TYR A 240 -2.60 2.19 7.22
C TYR A 240 -2.98 3.67 7.19
N CYS A 241 -3.01 4.32 8.36
CA CYS A 241 -2.94 5.79 8.47
C CYS A 241 -1.60 6.16 9.11
N VAL A 242 -0.97 7.21 8.58
CA VAL A 242 0.13 7.90 9.24
C VAL A 242 -0.38 9.29 9.61
N LYS A 243 -0.17 9.72 10.86
CA LYS A 243 -0.53 11.07 11.31
C LYS A 243 0.60 11.69 12.10
N VAL A 244 0.66 13.02 12.16
CA VAL A 244 1.56 13.71 13.10
C VAL A 244 1.05 13.51 14.52
N LYS A 245 1.92 13.09 15.42
CA LYS A 245 1.59 12.83 16.81
C LYS A 245 1.05 14.09 17.50
N GLY A 246 -0.08 13.95 18.18
CA GLY A 246 -0.73 15.04 18.92
C GLY A 246 -1.58 16.00 18.08
N VAL A 247 -1.84 15.70 16.80
CA VAL A 247 -2.77 16.45 15.94
C VAL A 247 -4.06 15.63 15.75
N GLY A 248 -5.21 16.30 15.84
CA GLY A 248 -6.52 15.66 15.70
C GLY A 248 -6.96 15.50 14.24
N HIS A 249 -7.36 14.27 13.91
CA HIS A 249 -7.98 13.73 12.68
C HIS A 249 -7.10 13.44 11.45
N CYS A 250 -7.10 12.16 11.02
CA CYS A 250 -6.65 11.65 9.72
C CYS A 250 -7.73 11.86 8.65
N PRO A 251 -7.44 12.46 7.48
CA PRO A 251 -8.12 12.16 6.24
C PRO A 251 -7.57 10.84 5.71
N SER A 252 -8.48 9.92 5.40
CA SER A 252 -8.16 8.58 4.91
C SER A 252 -7.42 8.63 3.56
N VAL A 253 -6.20 8.08 3.52
CA VAL A 253 -5.59 7.61 2.27
C VAL A 253 -5.58 6.08 2.33
N ALA A 254 -6.70 5.47 1.94
CA ALA A 254 -6.78 4.03 1.74
C ALA A 254 -6.00 3.68 0.47
N THR A 255 -4.76 3.22 0.60
CA THR A 255 -4.14 2.47 -0.49
C THR A 255 -4.61 1.02 -0.37
N ASN A 256 -5.59 0.62 -1.17
CA ASN A 256 -5.91 -0.79 -1.39
C ASN A 256 -4.72 -1.42 -2.12
N ASN A 257 -3.67 -1.77 -1.39
CA ASN A 257 -2.74 -2.77 -1.87
C ASN A 257 -3.15 -4.08 -1.19
N GLU A 258 -4.07 -4.79 -1.83
CA GLU A 258 -4.08 -6.24 -1.77
C GLU A 258 -2.70 -6.72 -2.24
N PHE A 259 -1.73 -6.79 -1.32
CA PHE A 259 -0.71 -7.82 -1.41
C PHE A 259 -1.35 -9.16 -1.01
N GLY A 260 -2.41 -9.50 -1.74
CA GLY A 260 -3.16 -10.73 -1.60
C GLY A 260 -2.46 -11.80 -2.41
N TYR A 261 -2.09 -12.87 -1.74
CA TYR A 261 -2.01 -14.19 -2.36
C TYR A 261 -3.28 -14.38 -3.21
N PRO A 262 -3.17 -14.80 -4.49
CA PRO A 262 -4.34 -14.92 -5.36
C PRO A 262 -5.40 -15.80 -4.68
N GLU A 263 -6.69 -15.46 -4.85
CA GLU A 263 -7.80 -16.20 -4.22
C GLU A 263 -7.82 -17.69 -4.60
N SER A 264 -7.24 -18.03 -5.76
CA SER A 264 -6.99 -19.39 -6.19
C SER A 264 -5.60 -19.51 -6.81
N CYS A 265 -4.95 -20.65 -6.55
CA CYS A 265 -3.66 -21.01 -7.12
C CYS A 265 -3.84 -22.26 -7.99
N GLU A 266 -3.51 -22.15 -9.28
CA GLU A 266 -3.33 -23.34 -10.11
C GLU A 266 -1.97 -23.95 -9.76
N LEU A 267 -2.01 -25.07 -9.05
CA LEU A 267 -0.84 -25.87 -8.71
C LEU A 267 -0.84 -27.13 -9.58
N SER A 268 0.32 -27.49 -10.10
CA SER A 268 0.53 -28.71 -10.89
C SER A 268 1.68 -29.53 -10.31
N LEU A 269 1.61 -30.86 -10.45
CA LEU A 269 2.59 -31.79 -9.90
C LEU A 269 3.40 -32.44 -11.03
N LEU A 270 4.72 -32.43 -10.89
CA LEU A 270 5.65 -32.99 -11.85
C LEU A 270 6.67 -33.90 -11.14
N PRO A 271 6.49 -35.22 -11.16
CA PRO A 271 5.34 -35.96 -11.70
C PRO A 271 4.10 -35.87 -10.78
N GLN A 272 2.93 -36.30 -11.28
CA GLN A 272 1.70 -36.45 -10.49
C GLN A 272 1.67 -37.75 -9.66
N SER A 273 2.28 -38.78 -10.25
CA SER A 273 2.60 -40.13 -9.79
C SER A 273 4.03 -40.41 -9.34
N GLN A 274 4.31 -41.21 -8.31
CA GLN A 274 5.57 -41.97 -8.28
C GLN A 274 5.37 -43.41 -7.81
N THR A 275 6.06 -44.36 -8.45
CA THR A 275 6.08 -45.77 -8.04
C THR A 275 7.43 -46.11 -7.44
N LEU A 276 7.41 -46.62 -6.20
CA LEU A 276 8.57 -46.92 -5.38
C LEU A 276 8.58 -48.42 -4.97
N PRO A 277 9.75 -48.97 -4.61
CA PRO A 277 9.92 -50.40 -4.31
C PRO A 277 9.38 -50.70 -2.91
N LEU A 278 9.10 -51.95 -2.53
CA LEU A 278 8.66 -52.27 -1.15
C LEU A 278 9.71 -52.00 -0.06
N ALA A 279 10.97 -51.80 -0.43
CA ALA A 279 12.05 -51.40 0.49
C ALA A 279 11.97 -49.92 0.89
N ALA A 280 12.68 -49.54 1.95
CA ALA A 280 12.84 -48.13 2.33
C ALA A 280 13.55 -47.35 1.21
N SER A 281 13.02 -46.18 0.87
CA SER A 281 13.53 -45.35 -0.24
C SER A 281 13.17 -43.87 -0.04
N THR A 282 13.69 -43.01 -0.90
CA THR A 282 13.35 -41.58 -0.95
C THR A 282 12.73 -41.26 -2.31
N GLY A 283 11.86 -40.26 -2.35
CA GLY A 283 11.26 -39.77 -3.58
C GLY A 283 11.17 -38.24 -3.58
N SER A 284 10.81 -37.68 -4.74
CA SER A 284 10.64 -36.25 -4.90
C SER A 284 9.70 -35.92 -6.04
N PHE A 285 8.95 -34.83 -5.89
CA PHE A 285 8.17 -34.26 -6.97
C PHE A 285 8.30 -32.74 -6.97
N VAL A 286 8.09 -32.13 -8.13
CA VAL A 286 8.06 -30.68 -8.27
C VAL A 286 6.62 -30.22 -8.17
N LEU A 287 6.37 -29.28 -7.26
CA LEU A 287 5.16 -28.49 -7.24
C LEU A 287 5.40 -27.25 -8.12
N ASP A 288 4.62 -27.13 -9.19
CA ASP A 288 4.75 -26.05 -10.16
C ASP A 288 3.51 -25.17 -10.14
N SER A 289 3.70 -23.88 -9.84
CA SER A 289 2.65 -22.87 -9.77
C SER A 289 2.47 -22.06 -11.07
N GLN A 290 3.01 -22.57 -12.19
CA GLN A 290 2.96 -22.13 -13.59
C GLN A 290 3.34 -20.67 -13.87
N GLU A 291 2.86 -19.67 -13.13
CA GLU A 291 3.24 -18.25 -13.28
C GLU A 291 3.22 -17.42 -11.98
N ASN A 292 2.83 -18.00 -10.82
CA ASN A 292 2.73 -17.25 -9.57
C ASN A 292 3.78 -17.68 -8.53
N SER A 293 4.87 -16.93 -8.41
CA SER A 293 5.80 -17.03 -7.27
C SER A 293 5.15 -16.65 -5.92
N LYS A 294 3.87 -16.24 -5.96
CA LYS A 294 3.04 -15.81 -4.82
C LYS A 294 2.07 -16.89 -4.34
N CYS A 295 2.09 -18.11 -4.89
CA CYS A 295 1.20 -19.17 -4.45
C CYS A 295 1.74 -19.85 -3.20
N ARG A 296 1.10 -19.64 -2.05
CA ARG A 296 1.42 -20.34 -0.81
C ARG A 296 0.79 -21.72 -0.82
N TRP A 297 1.53 -22.69 -0.32
CA TRP A 297 1.07 -24.06 -0.17
C TRP A 297 1.66 -24.69 1.08
N GLU A 298 0.98 -25.70 1.58
CA GLU A 298 1.45 -26.60 2.64
C GLU A 298 1.34 -28.05 2.15
N VAL A 299 2.25 -28.92 2.59
CA VAL A 299 2.21 -30.34 2.30
C VAL A 299 1.96 -31.13 3.57
N ARG A 300 0.98 -32.03 3.54
CA ARG A 300 0.67 -32.93 4.65
C ARG A 300 0.62 -34.38 4.16
N PRO A 301 1.48 -35.28 4.65
CA PRO A 301 1.32 -36.70 4.38
C PRO A 301 0.02 -37.21 5.01
N ASP A 302 -0.61 -38.19 4.37
CA ASP A 302 -1.80 -38.84 4.90
C ASP A 302 -1.49 -39.54 6.24
N ASN A 303 -2.29 -39.24 7.27
CA ASN A 303 -2.11 -39.79 8.60
C ASN A 303 -2.36 -41.31 8.68
N THR A 304 -3.04 -41.88 7.69
CA THR A 304 -3.22 -43.34 7.52
C THR A 304 -1.99 -44.02 6.92
N CYS A 305 -1.02 -43.24 6.42
CA CYS A 305 0.21 -43.70 5.79
C CYS A 305 1.45 -43.40 6.66
N PRO A 306 1.61 -44.01 7.85
CA PRO A 306 2.73 -43.74 8.77
C PRO A 306 4.10 -44.15 8.19
N TRP A 307 4.10 -44.88 7.07
CA TRP A 307 5.28 -45.25 6.32
C TRP A 307 5.80 -44.11 5.42
N ILE A 308 5.08 -42.99 5.25
CA ILE A 308 5.56 -41.76 4.57
C ILE A 308 6.07 -40.80 5.64
N SER A 309 7.28 -40.26 5.48
CA SER A 309 7.90 -39.37 6.45
C SER A 309 8.86 -38.36 5.80
N SER A 310 9.42 -37.44 6.60
CA SER A 310 10.45 -36.49 6.17
C SER A 310 10.05 -35.65 4.94
N VAL A 311 8.76 -35.31 4.83
CA VAL A 311 8.23 -34.49 3.73
C VAL A 311 8.74 -33.06 3.93
N GLN A 312 9.59 -32.57 3.03
CA GLN A 312 10.23 -31.26 3.13
C GLN A 312 10.34 -30.54 1.79
N PRO A 313 10.13 -29.20 1.76
CA PRO A 313 9.66 -28.40 2.90
C PRO A 313 8.17 -28.65 3.20
N GLU A 314 7.76 -28.48 4.46
CA GLU A 314 6.35 -28.64 4.89
C GLU A 314 5.44 -27.52 4.37
N SER A 315 6.00 -26.36 4.06
CA SER A 315 5.28 -25.25 3.40
C SER A 315 6.24 -24.42 2.56
N GLY A 316 5.69 -23.65 1.64
CA GLY A 316 6.48 -22.79 0.77
C GLY A 316 5.65 -21.86 -0.09
N THR A 317 6.33 -21.19 -1.02
CA THR A 317 5.70 -20.31 -2.00
C THR A 317 6.27 -20.54 -3.39
N GLY A 318 5.42 -20.45 -4.40
CA GLY A 318 5.82 -20.62 -5.80
C GLY A 318 6.25 -22.05 -6.13
N ARG A 319 7.09 -22.19 -7.15
CA ARG A 319 7.60 -23.49 -7.61
C ARG A 319 8.68 -24.02 -6.68
N GLN A 320 8.54 -25.28 -6.24
CA GLN A 320 9.53 -25.93 -5.38
C GLN A 320 9.56 -27.44 -5.55
N THR A 321 10.72 -28.04 -5.29
CA THR A 321 10.88 -29.49 -5.18
C THR A 321 10.57 -29.93 -3.76
N ILE A 322 9.63 -30.86 -3.63
CA ILE A 322 9.28 -31.53 -2.37
C ILE A 322 10.00 -32.87 -2.34
N ASN A 323 10.75 -33.12 -1.27
CA ASN A 323 11.42 -34.39 -1.01
C ASN A 323 10.67 -35.13 0.10
N TYR A 324 10.66 -36.46 0.05
CA TYR A 324 10.05 -37.30 1.07
C TYR A 324 10.78 -38.63 1.20
N SER A 325 10.57 -39.30 2.33
CA SER A 325 11.11 -40.61 2.64
C SER A 325 9.98 -41.60 2.87
N VAL A 326 10.19 -42.85 2.46
CA VAL A 326 9.25 -43.95 2.71
C VAL A 326 9.95 -45.11 3.40
N SER A 327 9.30 -45.65 4.42
CA SER A 327 9.73 -46.84 5.15
C SER A 327 9.38 -48.13 4.39
N GLU A 328 10.05 -49.23 4.74
CA GLU A 328 9.74 -50.56 4.19
C GLU A 328 8.31 -51.01 4.53
N VAL A 329 7.68 -51.74 3.60
CA VAL A 329 6.30 -52.23 3.73
C VAL A 329 6.24 -53.68 3.21
N SER A 330 5.38 -54.52 3.78
CA SER A 330 5.30 -55.95 3.40
C SER A 330 4.57 -56.22 2.09
N ASP A 331 3.61 -55.36 1.75
CA ASP A 331 2.68 -55.54 0.65
C ASP A 331 2.57 -54.27 -0.19
N ALA A 332 2.15 -54.44 -1.45
CA ALA A 332 1.85 -53.32 -2.32
C ALA A 332 0.70 -52.48 -1.72
N GLN A 333 0.92 -51.18 -1.65
CA GLN A 333 -0.05 -50.22 -1.09
C GLN A 333 0.18 -48.83 -1.67
N ASP A 334 -0.88 -48.03 -1.65
CA ASP A 334 -0.82 -46.63 -2.08
C ASP A 334 -0.80 -45.72 -0.86
N GLY A 335 -0.15 -44.57 -0.99
CA GLY A 335 -0.17 -43.51 0.00
C GLY A 335 -0.20 -42.14 -0.63
N PHE A 336 -0.58 -41.15 0.16
CA PHE A 336 -0.90 -39.82 -0.35
C PHE A 336 -0.12 -38.75 0.40
N ILE A 337 0.29 -37.72 -0.35
CA ILE A 337 0.71 -36.43 0.19
C ILE A 337 -0.28 -35.39 -0.34
N TYR A 338 -0.96 -34.70 0.58
CA TYR A 338 -1.93 -33.65 0.27
C TYR A 338 -1.23 -32.30 0.16
N ILE A 339 -1.55 -31.56 -0.90
CA ILE A 339 -1.11 -30.17 -1.07
C ILE A 339 -2.31 -29.28 -0.74
N LEU A 340 -2.13 -28.41 0.25
CA LEU A 340 -3.16 -27.54 0.81
C LEU A 340 -2.91 -26.09 0.38
N ASP A 341 -3.98 -25.33 0.18
CA ASP A 341 -3.92 -23.89 -0.07
C ASP A 341 -3.91 -23.07 1.25
N LYS A 342 -4.04 -21.75 1.13
CA LYS A 342 -4.09 -20.83 2.28
C LYS A 342 -5.28 -21.04 3.23
N ASN A 343 -6.31 -21.76 2.79
CA ASN A 343 -7.54 -22.01 3.53
C ASN A 343 -7.58 -23.45 4.10
N ASP A 344 -6.45 -24.16 4.14
CA ASP A 344 -6.37 -25.58 4.50
C ASP A 344 -7.19 -26.50 3.59
N ALA A 345 -7.53 -26.06 2.37
CA ALA A 345 -8.25 -26.89 1.40
C ALA A 345 -7.26 -27.70 0.55
N THR A 346 -7.50 -29.00 0.41
CA THR A 346 -6.71 -29.85 -0.49
C THR A 346 -6.95 -29.44 -1.94
N VAL A 347 -5.91 -28.93 -2.59
CA VAL A 347 -5.93 -28.48 -3.99
C VAL A 347 -5.25 -29.45 -4.94
N GLN A 348 -4.28 -30.23 -4.45
CA GLN A 348 -3.67 -31.32 -5.19
C GLN A 348 -3.39 -32.53 -4.29
N THR A 349 -3.23 -33.70 -4.90
CA THR A 349 -2.83 -34.93 -4.21
C THR A 349 -1.75 -35.61 -5.01
N PHE A 350 -0.60 -35.83 -4.38
CA PHE A 350 0.48 -36.63 -4.94
C PHE A 350 0.34 -38.08 -4.46
N THR A 351 0.37 -39.03 -5.38
CA THR A 351 0.17 -40.45 -5.08
C THR A 351 1.50 -41.20 -5.14
N ILE A 352 1.76 -42.02 -4.12
CA ILE A 352 2.91 -42.92 -4.04
C ILE A 352 2.40 -44.35 -4.13
N HIS A 353 2.77 -45.04 -5.20
CA HIS A 353 2.47 -46.46 -5.39
C HIS A 353 3.63 -47.32 -4.89
N ARG A 354 3.39 -48.26 -3.98
CA ARG A 354 4.39 -49.24 -3.52
C ARG A 354 4.23 -50.52 -4.32
N SER A 355 5.30 -50.95 -4.98
CA SER A 355 5.29 -52.15 -5.83
C SER A 355 6.42 -53.11 -5.49
N ALA A 356 6.13 -54.41 -5.56
CA ALA A 356 7.12 -55.49 -5.51
C ALA A 356 7.90 -55.65 -6.82
N GLN A 357 7.43 -55.01 -7.89
CA GLN A 357 8.02 -55.08 -9.22
C GLN A 357 8.14 -53.69 -9.85
N ILE A 358 9.29 -53.41 -10.44
CA ILE A 358 9.62 -52.13 -11.08
C ILE A 358 10.10 -52.39 -12.51
N SER A 359 9.63 -51.61 -13.49
CA SER A 359 10.03 -51.75 -14.88
C SER A 359 11.29 -50.95 -15.23
N LEU A 360 12.13 -51.55 -16.07
CA LEU A 360 13.22 -50.91 -16.78
C LEU A 360 12.89 -50.90 -18.28
N GLN A 361 12.95 -49.73 -18.90
CA GLN A 361 12.90 -49.56 -20.34
C GLN A 361 14.22 -48.97 -20.83
N VAL A 362 14.81 -49.59 -21.86
CA VAL A 362 15.99 -49.06 -22.54
C VAL A 362 15.66 -48.87 -24.02
N ASN A 363 15.67 -47.63 -24.49
CA ASN A 363 15.45 -47.30 -25.90
C ASN A 363 16.79 -47.20 -26.64
N GLY A 364 16.77 -47.39 -27.95
CA GLY A 364 17.93 -47.19 -28.82
C GLY A 364 17.70 -46.05 -29.80
N VAL A 365 18.68 -45.16 -29.93
CA VAL A 365 18.77 -44.14 -30.98
C VAL A 365 20.04 -44.42 -31.80
N GLY A 366 19.86 -44.83 -33.05
CA GLY A 366 20.93 -45.40 -33.88
C GLY A 366 20.92 -46.93 -33.87
N GLU A 367 21.95 -47.55 -34.43
CA GLU A 367 22.02 -49.00 -34.61
C GLU A 367 22.93 -49.68 -33.58
N GLY A 368 22.36 -50.59 -32.79
CA GLY A 368 23.09 -51.32 -31.76
C GLY A 368 22.18 -52.20 -30.89
N GLN A 369 22.79 -52.84 -29.90
CA GLN A 369 22.14 -53.64 -28.88
C GLN A 369 22.53 -53.13 -27.49
N VAL A 370 21.85 -53.62 -26.46
CA VAL A 370 22.24 -53.41 -25.06
C VAL A 370 22.51 -54.75 -24.40
N ALA A 371 23.62 -54.89 -23.70
CA ALA A 371 23.82 -55.98 -22.75
C ALA A 371 23.25 -55.58 -21.40
N VAL A 372 22.31 -56.39 -20.88
CA VAL A 372 21.74 -56.23 -19.54
C VAL A 372 22.26 -57.37 -18.68
N ASN A 373 23.03 -57.05 -17.64
CA ASN A 373 23.73 -58.03 -16.81
C ASN A 373 24.51 -59.06 -17.65
N SER A 374 25.35 -58.57 -18.56
CA SER A 374 26.15 -59.36 -19.51
C SER A 374 25.38 -60.15 -20.57
N THR A 375 24.05 -60.02 -20.65
CA THR A 375 23.24 -60.71 -21.67
C THR A 375 22.79 -59.73 -22.74
N ASN A 376 23.16 -59.98 -24.01
CA ASN A 376 22.76 -59.13 -25.14
C ASN A 376 21.25 -59.17 -25.36
N LYS A 377 20.65 -58.00 -25.53
CA LYS A 377 19.22 -57.77 -25.79
C LYS A 377 19.06 -56.80 -26.95
N ASN A 378 17.99 -56.97 -27.70
CA ASN A 378 17.60 -56.02 -28.73
C ASN A 378 16.99 -54.76 -28.11
N LEU A 379 17.21 -53.61 -28.75
CA LEU A 379 16.56 -52.35 -28.41
C LEU A 379 15.30 -52.16 -29.28
N PRO A 380 14.20 -51.62 -28.73
CA PRO A 380 14.01 -51.28 -27.32
C PRO A 380 13.87 -52.53 -26.44
N TYR A 381 14.42 -52.46 -25.23
CA TYR A 381 14.37 -53.50 -24.21
C TYR A 381 13.43 -53.10 -23.07
N HIS A 382 12.64 -54.05 -22.56
CA HIS A 382 11.75 -53.86 -21.42
C HIS A 382 11.74 -55.12 -20.55
N GLU A 383 11.97 -54.96 -19.24
CA GLU A 383 11.84 -56.04 -18.25
C GLU A 383 11.41 -55.48 -16.89
N VAL A 384 10.76 -56.32 -16.08
CA VAL A 384 10.37 -56.00 -14.69
C VAL A 384 11.29 -56.71 -13.71
N PHE A 385 11.69 -55.98 -12.66
CA PHE A 385 12.61 -56.45 -11.64
C PHE A 385 11.99 -56.38 -10.26
N THR A 386 12.43 -57.25 -9.35
CA THR A 386 12.13 -57.14 -7.92
C THR A 386 13.28 -56.36 -7.25
N PRO A 387 13.06 -55.09 -6.87
CA PRO A 387 14.07 -54.24 -6.23
C PRO A 387 14.29 -54.61 -4.74
N PRO A 388 15.45 -54.25 -4.15
CA PRO A 388 16.60 -53.62 -4.80
C PRO A 388 17.37 -54.62 -5.66
N LYS A 389 17.67 -54.24 -6.90
CA LYS A 389 18.43 -55.07 -7.83
C LYS A 389 19.46 -54.23 -8.55
N GLU A 390 20.72 -54.62 -8.47
CA GLU A 390 21.78 -54.03 -9.29
C GLU A 390 21.62 -54.50 -10.74
N ILE A 391 21.62 -53.53 -11.66
CA ILE A 391 21.54 -53.73 -13.11
C ILE A 391 22.77 -53.07 -13.74
N CYS A 392 23.53 -53.84 -14.51
CA CYS A 392 24.62 -53.33 -15.34
C CYS A 392 24.17 -53.28 -16.80
N LEU A 393 24.31 -52.11 -17.42
CA LEU A 393 24.02 -51.87 -18.83
C LEU A 393 25.33 -51.63 -19.58
N LYS A 394 25.46 -52.25 -20.75
CA LYS A 394 26.56 -52.03 -21.68
C LYS A 394 26.04 -51.82 -23.09
N ALA A 395 26.53 -50.77 -23.75
CA ALA A 395 26.18 -50.49 -25.13
C ALA A 395 26.95 -51.44 -26.04
N ILE A 396 26.28 -51.96 -27.08
CA ILE A 396 26.90 -52.82 -28.08
C ILE A 396 26.62 -52.21 -29.44
N PRO A 397 27.51 -51.33 -29.95
CA PRO A 397 27.32 -50.69 -31.24
C PRO A 397 27.26 -51.72 -32.37
N ALA A 398 26.43 -51.47 -33.38
CA ALA A 398 26.44 -52.25 -34.61
C ALA A 398 27.72 -51.97 -35.44
N ASN A 399 27.96 -52.76 -36.50
CA ASN A 399 29.07 -52.50 -37.41
C ASN A 399 28.99 -51.08 -38.01
N ASN A 400 30.10 -50.34 -37.97
CA ASN A 400 30.23 -48.94 -38.39
C ASN A 400 29.48 -47.92 -37.51
N TRP A 401 29.08 -48.32 -36.31
CA TRP A 401 28.56 -47.44 -35.28
C TRP A 401 29.48 -47.47 -34.05
N GLU A 402 29.47 -46.39 -33.29
CA GLU A 402 30.13 -46.29 -32.00
C GLU A 402 29.14 -45.80 -30.94
N PHE A 403 29.41 -46.13 -29.69
CA PHE A 403 28.66 -45.61 -28.56
C PHE A 403 28.87 -44.09 -28.46
N ASP A 404 27.77 -43.34 -28.33
CA ASP A 404 27.83 -41.89 -28.14
C ASP A 404 27.63 -41.52 -26.67
N LYS A 405 26.49 -41.93 -26.10
CA LYS A 405 26.10 -41.62 -24.70
C LYS A 405 24.87 -42.40 -24.27
N TRP A 406 24.65 -42.45 -22.96
CA TRP A 406 23.33 -42.71 -22.40
C TRP A 406 22.66 -41.42 -21.93
N LEU A 407 21.34 -41.36 -22.02
CA LEU A 407 20.53 -40.34 -21.37
C LEU A 407 19.67 -41.02 -20.28
N TRP A 408 19.94 -40.67 -19.02
CA TRP A 408 19.24 -41.21 -17.86
C TRP A 408 18.81 -40.08 -16.93
N ASN A 409 17.51 -39.90 -16.72
CA ASN A 409 16.95 -38.82 -15.89
C ASN A 409 17.51 -37.43 -16.27
N ASN A 410 17.60 -37.13 -17.58
CA ASN A 410 18.22 -35.94 -18.17
C ASN A 410 19.75 -35.77 -17.93
N ASN A 411 20.40 -36.74 -17.30
CA ASN A 411 21.85 -36.76 -17.14
C ASN A 411 22.50 -37.56 -18.27
N ILE A 412 23.68 -37.10 -18.70
CA ILE A 412 24.50 -37.78 -19.71
C ILE A 412 25.46 -38.71 -18.99
N VAL A 413 25.46 -39.99 -19.36
CA VAL A 413 26.47 -40.97 -18.94
C VAL A 413 27.36 -41.30 -20.14
N SER A 414 28.65 -41.03 -20.02
CA SER A 414 29.65 -41.19 -21.08
C SER A 414 30.37 -42.53 -21.06
N ASP A 415 30.21 -43.32 -20.01
CA ASP A 415 30.78 -44.65 -19.93
C ASP A 415 29.95 -45.63 -20.77
N GLU A 416 30.61 -46.43 -21.62
CA GLU A 416 29.97 -47.44 -22.47
C GLU A 416 29.24 -48.51 -21.63
N GLU A 417 29.70 -48.72 -20.40
CA GLU A 417 29.15 -49.64 -19.42
C GLU A 417 29.00 -48.96 -18.05
N PHE A 418 27.82 -49.08 -17.44
CA PHE A 418 27.58 -48.58 -16.08
C PHE A 418 26.57 -49.45 -15.33
N CYS A 419 26.68 -49.48 -14.00
CA CYS A 419 25.78 -50.22 -13.13
C CYS A 419 25.02 -49.27 -12.19
N PHE A 420 23.77 -49.59 -11.90
CA PHE A 420 22.94 -48.85 -10.97
C PHE A 420 21.98 -49.79 -10.23
N ASN A 421 21.51 -49.38 -9.06
CA ASN A 421 20.46 -50.08 -8.34
C ASN A 421 19.11 -49.57 -8.84
N ILE A 422 18.31 -50.46 -9.46
CA ILE A 422 16.95 -50.09 -9.86
C ILE A 422 16.07 -50.03 -8.61
N SER A 423 15.51 -48.84 -8.35
CA SER A 423 14.60 -48.58 -7.23
C SER A 423 13.27 -47.98 -7.68
N GLU A 424 13.20 -47.41 -8.89
CA GLU A 424 12.01 -46.77 -9.45
C GLU A 424 11.88 -47.10 -10.93
N ILE A 425 10.70 -46.81 -11.50
CA ILE A 425 10.46 -47.00 -12.93
C ILE A 425 11.50 -46.19 -13.69
N THR A 426 12.33 -46.88 -14.47
CA THR A 426 13.51 -46.29 -15.10
C THR A 426 13.39 -46.38 -16.61
N THR A 427 13.53 -45.24 -17.30
CA THR A 427 13.67 -45.19 -18.76
C THR A 427 15.03 -44.60 -19.11
N ILE A 428 15.78 -45.29 -19.97
CA ILE A 428 17.13 -44.90 -20.39
C ILE A 428 17.18 -44.92 -21.92
N ASP A 429 17.75 -43.90 -22.54
CA ASP A 429 18.01 -43.88 -23.98
C ASP A 429 19.50 -44.15 -24.25
N CYS A 430 19.78 -45.15 -25.08
CA CYS A 430 21.12 -45.46 -25.58
C CYS A 430 21.34 -44.81 -26.93
N TYR A 431 22.30 -43.89 -27.04
CA TYR A 431 22.64 -43.24 -28.29
C TYR A 431 23.87 -43.89 -28.91
N PHE A 432 23.73 -44.25 -30.18
CA PHE A 432 24.82 -44.66 -31.06
C PHE A 432 24.96 -43.61 -32.16
N LYS A 433 26.19 -43.40 -32.63
CA LYS A 433 26.46 -42.57 -33.80
C LYS A 433 27.31 -43.33 -34.82
N PRO A 434 27.24 -42.98 -36.12
CA PRO A 434 28.11 -43.58 -37.12
C PRO A 434 29.58 -43.33 -36.80
N GLU A 435 30.41 -44.37 -36.86
CA GLU A 435 31.86 -44.27 -36.70
C GLU A 435 32.42 -43.36 -37.82
N GLN A 436 33.34 -42.45 -37.49
CA GLN A 436 33.92 -41.50 -38.45
C GLN A 436 35.31 -41.94 -38.91
N VAL A 437 35.63 -41.75 -40.20
CA VAL A 437 36.97 -41.94 -40.77
C VAL A 437 37.44 -40.65 -41.43
N ALA A 438 38.71 -40.31 -41.24
CA ALA A 438 39.32 -39.17 -41.89
C ALA A 438 39.54 -39.45 -43.40
N LEU A 439 38.95 -38.61 -44.25
CA LEU A 439 39.21 -38.54 -45.67
C LEU A 439 40.22 -37.42 -45.94
N ASN A 440 41.41 -37.80 -46.40
CA ASN A 440 42.45 -36.87 -46.82
C ASN A 440 42.67 -37.00 -48.33
N ILE A 441 42.50 -35.89 -49.06
CA ILE A 441 42.71 -35.82 -50.51
C ILE A 441 43.79 -34.77 -50.78
N SER A 442 44.89 -35.22 -51.38
CA SER A 442 46.01 -34.36 -51.78
C SER A 442 45.92 -33.99 -53.26
N GLY A 443 46.42 -32.82 -53.62
CA GLY A 443 46.46 -32.33 -55.00
C GLY A 443 46.25 -30.82 -55.08
N ASN A 444 46.14 -30.32 -56.31
CA ASN A 444 45.82 -28.93 -56.63
C ASN A 444 44.48 -28.88 -57.37
N GLY A 445 43.66 -27.87 -57.09
CA GLY A 445 42.34 -27.69 -57.73
C GLY A 445 41.19 -28.01 -56.79
N SER A 446 40.09 -28.55 -57.31
CA SER A 446 38.89 -28.88 -56.54
C SER A 446 38.29 -30.22 -56.96
N VAL A 447 37.71 -30.95 -56.02
CA VAL A 447 36.96 -32.20 -56.27
C VAL A 447 35.52 -32.05 -55.80
N ARG A 448 34.60 -32.82 -56.37
CA ARG A 448 33.23 -32.92 -55.88
C ARG A 448 33.09 -34.16 -55.00
N LEU A 449 32.57 -34.00 -53.80
CA LEU A 449 32.21 -35.07 -52.88
C LEU A 449 30.69 -35.29 -52.94
N ASN A 450 30.29 -36.56 -53.06
CA ASN A 450 28.90 -37.03 -53.03
C ASN A 450 27.99 -36.32 -54.05
N SER A 451 28.56 -35.92 -55.18
CA SER A 451 27.87 -35.21 -56.27
C SER A 451 27.26 -33.83 -55.92
N THR A 452 27.43 -33.33 -54.70
CA THR A 452 26.77 -32.10 -54.22
C THR A 452 27.74 -31.05 -53.67
N GLU A 453 28.82 -31.46 -53.03
CA GLU A 453 29.77 -30.55 -52.38
C GLU A 453 31.04 -30.40 -53.21
N THR A 454 31.46 -29.18 -53.56
CA THR A 454 32.76 -28.96 -54.23
C THR A 454 33.77 -28.47 -53.18
N VAL A 455 34.86 -29.22 -52.99
CA VAL A 455 35.90 -28.92 -52.01
C VAL A 455 37.22 -28.60 -52.71
N THR A 456 37.95 -27.60 -52.21
CA THR A 456 39.29 -27.25 -52.70
C THR A 456 40.36 -28.14 -52.09
N LEU A 457 41.37 -28.51 -52.88
CA LEU A 457 42.48 -29.35 -52.44
C LEU A 457 43.67 -28.52 -51.90
N PRO A 458 44.39 -29.01 -50.88
CA PRO A 458 44.16 -30.29 -50.18
C PRO A 458 42.90 -30.25 -49.29
N TYR A 459 42.15 -31.35 -49.28
CA TYR A 459 40.96 -31.52 -48.45
C TYR A 459 41.24 -32.49 -47.30
N SER A 460 40.74 -32.16 -46.12
CA SER A 460 40.72 -33.01 -44.94
C SER A 460 39.36 -32.87 -44.26
N GLY A 461 38.66 -33.98 -44.06
CA GLY A 461 37.35 -34.01 -43.42
C GLY A 461 37.00 -35.41 -42.90
N ASN A 462 35.95 -35.51 -42.08
CA ASN A 462 35.47 -36.78 -41.55
C ASN A 462 34.28 -37.29 -42.35
N GLN A 463 34.20 -38.61 -42.52
CA GLN A 463 33.15 -39.28 -43.27
C GLN A 463 32.67 -40.50 -42.50
N ASP A 464 31.37 -40.80 -42.56
CA ASP A 464 30.81 -41.99 -41.91
C ASP A 464 31.44 -43.26 -42.51
N LYS A 465 31.99 -44.11 -41.64
CA LYS A 465 32.59 -45.38 -42.02
C LYS A 465 31.56 -46.26 -42.69
N GLY A 466 31.96 -46.94 -43.77
CA GLY A 466 31.10 -47.83 -44.52
C GLY A 466 30.14 -47.14 -45.50
N LYS A 467 30.08 -45.80 -45.55
CA LYS A 467 29.41 -45.10 -46.65
C LYS A 467 30.29 -45.06 -47.91
N THR A 468 29.65 -45.23 -49.07
CA THR A 468 30.31 -45.04 -50.37
C THR A 468 30.36 -43.54 -50.67
N ILE A 469 31.56 -43.04 -50.98
CA ILE A 469 31.79 -41.63 -51.35
C ILE A 469 31.93 -41.59 -52.88
N HIS A 470 31.12 -40.74 -53.52
CA HIS A 470 31.09 -40.59 -54.98
C HIS A 470 31.74 -39.30 -55.46
#